data_AF-A0A914JN21-F1
#
_entry.id   AF-A0A914JN21-F1
#
_cell.length_a   1.000
_cell.length_b   1.000
_cell.length_c   1.000
_cell.angle_alpha   90.00
_cell.angle_beta   90.00
_cell.angle_gamma   90.00
#
_symmetry.space_group_name_H-M   'P 1'
#
loop_
_entity.id
_entity.type
_entity.pdbx_description
1 polymer ?
#
loop_
_entity_poly.entity_id
_entity_poly.type
_entity_poly.pdbx_seq_one_letter_code
_entity_poly.pdbx_strand_id
1 'polypeptide(L)'
;VIEELLNTCKKNPKLDPKADYIDLIEHLKFIVQKDANINVQAAAVKLVNALAYGLRSKFAHHAPQFFPLMFERFKEKKALLRDPLAECCDYLAEMINLENILDDITAAMGKPNPNIKQQVDQFLFRQLVRFSPAEQPKKLIKAIVPVLLKHAEDSDKDVRDCSCLTLGGVLRLTSDAIFQQLAGDLANDANKMAKVKEGKENAEKEYAGNQAAKQEAAGVSAPPVQSAPAAASGSTTV
;
A
#
# COMPACT_ATOMS: atom_id res chain seq x y z
N VAL A 1 18.84 14.66 17.03
CA VAL A 1 19.14 13.20 16.96
C VAL A 1 18.31 12.47 15.90
N ILE A 2 17.01 12.17 16.07
CA ILE A 2 16.25 11.38 15.06
C ILE A 2 16.24 12.05 13.68
N GLU A 3 16.02 13.37 13.62
CA GLU A 3 16.05 14.09 12.34
C GLU A 3 17.43 14.09 11.68
N GLU A 4 18.50 14.14 12.47
CA GLU A 4 19.88 14.07 11.96
C GLU A 4 20.20 12.67 11.41
N LEU A 5 19.74 11.62 12.08
CA LEU A 5 19.85 10.24 11.60
C LEU A 5 19.05 10.05 10.30
N LEU A 6 17.81 10.55 10.24
CA LEU A 6 17.00 10.53 9.03
C LEU A 6 17.69 11.24 7.87
N ASN A 7 18.26 12.43 8.12
CA ASN A 7 19.00 13.17 7.10
C ASN A 7 20.26 12.41 6.65
N THR A 8 20.91 11.68 7.56
CA THR A 8 22.06 10.84 7.24
C THR A 8 21.67 9.66 6.36
N CYS A 9 20.58 8.96 6.66
CA CYS A 9 20.06 7.88 5.81
C CYS A 9 19.66 8.38 4.41
N LYS A 10 19.05 9.56 4.32
CA LYS A 10 18.68 10.16 3.03
C LYS A 10 19.89 10.50 2.15
N LYS A 11 20.98 10.97 2.77
CA LYS A 11 22.24 11.25 2.05
C LYS A 11 22.99 9.97 1.63
N ASN A 12 22.69 8.85 2.26
CA ASN A 12 23.37 7.57 2.05
C ASN A 12 22.35 6.49 1.64
N PRO A 13 21.98 6.41 0.35
CA PRO A 13 20.90 5.53 -0.14
C PRO A 13 21.20 4.04 -0.04
N LYS A 14 22.43 3.66 0.36
CA LYS A 14 22.84 2.27 0.60
C LYS A 14 23.53 2.21 1.95
N LEU A 15 22.94 1.45 2.87
CA LEU A 15 23.46 1.25 4.22
C LEU A 15 24.27 -0.06 4.28
N ASP A 16 25.25 -0.13 5.19
CA ASP A 16 26.04 -1.35 5.37
C ASP A 16 25.17 -2.42 6.08
N PRO A 17 24.85 -3.54 5.43
CA PRO A 17 24.03 -4.58 6.03
C PRO A 17 24.77 -5.40 7.11
N LYS A 18 26.07 -5.20 7.30
CA LYS A 18 26.86 -5.87 8.36
C LYS A 18 26.86 -5.10 9.68
N ALA A 19 26.42 -3.84 9.67
CA ALA A 19 26.26 -3.07 10.90
C ALA A 19 25.10 -3.63 11.73
N ASP A 20 25.20 -3.47 13.05
CA ASP A 20 24.13 -3.86 13.96
C ASP A 20 23.08 -2.74 14.05
N TYR A 21 21.84 -3.05 13.66
CA TYR A 21 20.70 -2.15 13.72
C TYR A 21 19.68 -2.56 14.78
N ILE A 22 19.91 -3.63 15.54
CA ILE A 22 18.92 -4.21 16.46
C ILE A 22 18.49 -3.19 17.50
N ASP A 23 19.44 -2.56 18.20
CA ASP A 23 19.15 -1.56 19.23
C ASP A 23 18.41 -0.33 18.66
N LEU A 24 18.81 0.12 17.46
CA LEU A 24 18.16 1.22 16.78
C LEU A 24 16.70 0.87 16.43
N ILE A 25 16.46 -0.34 15.93
CA ILE A 25 15.13 -0.83 15.56
C ILE A 25 14.24 -0.97 16.79
N GLU A 26 14.74 -1.50 17.90
CA GLU A 26 13.99 -1.57 19.16
C GLU A 26 13.65 -0.18 19.70
N HIS A 27 14.59 0.76 19.63
CA HIS A 27 14.33 2.14 20.03
C HIS A 27 13.27 2.82 19.14
N LEU A 28 13.33 2.60 17.82
CA LEU A 28 12.33 3.12 16.88
C LEU A 28 10.95 2.53 17.14
N LYS A 29 10.84 1.23 17.42
CA LYS A 29 9.58 0.58 17.81
C LYS A 29 8.99 1.23 19.05
N PHE A 30 9.82 1.49 20.08
CA PHE A 30 9.38 2.16 21.29
C PHE A 30 8.85 3.58 21.01
N ILE A 31 9.58 4.38 20.23
CA ILE A 31 9.16 5.75 19.87
C ILE A 31 7.83 5.74 19.11
N VAL A 32 7.71 4.91 18.06
CA VAL A 32 6.48 4.78 17.28
C VAL A 32 5.30 4.40 18.17
N GLN A 33 5.51 3.52 19.13
CA GLN A 33 4.42 3.02 19.99
C GLN A 33 4.03 3.99 21.11
N LYS A 34 5.01 4.63 21.77
CA LYS A 34 4.83 5.23 23.10
C LYS A 34 5.18 6.72 23.19
N ASP A 35 5.88 7.30 22.22
CA ASP A 35 6.29 8.71 22.32
C ASP A 35 5.07 9.64 22.35
N ALA A 36 5.10 10.65 23.22
CA ALA A 36 3.99 11.59 23.39
C ALA A 36 3.95 12.66 22.30
N ASN A 37 5.07 12.90 21.61
CA ASN A 37 5.20 13.93 20.58
C ASN A 37 5.00 13.32 19.19
N ILE A 38 3.88 13.69 18.56
CA ILE A 38 3.52 13.24 17.22
C ILE A 38 4.59 13.57 16.15
N ASN A 39 5.35 14.66 16.32
CA ASN A 39 6.44 15.00 15.39
C ASN A 39 7.59 14.00 15.50
N VAL A 40 7.91 13.56 16.73
CA VAL A 40 8.95 12.57 17.00
C VAL A 40 8.53 11.21 16.46
N GLN A 41 7.26 10.82 16.65
CA GLN A 41 6.68 9.63 16.03
C GLN A 41 6.77 9.67 14.51
N ALA A 42 6.38 10.80 13.88
CA ALA A 42 6.42 10.95 12.43
C ALA A 42 7.86 10.87 11.89
N ALA A 43 8.83 11.48 12.59
CA ALA A 43 10.24 11.39 12.23
C ALA A 43 10.78 9.95 12.38
N ALA A 44 10.37 9.22 13.42
CA ALA A 44 10.76 7.82 13.62
C ALA A 44 10.20 6.92 12.52
N VAL A 45 8.92 7.06 12.14
CA VAL A 45 8.32 6.30 11.02
C VAL A 45 9.06 6.58 9.71
N LYS A 46 9.38 7.85 9.43
CA LYS A 46 10.19 8.21 8.25
C LYS A 46 11.59 7.59 8.28
N LEU A 47 12.20 7.48 9.47
CA LEU A 47 13.50 6.83 9.64
C LEU A 47 13.41 5.32 9.44
N VAL A 48 12.35 4.65 9.92
CA VAL A 48 12.10 3.23 9.62
C VAL A 48 12.02 3.02 8.10
N ASN A 49 11.27 3.86 7.39
CA ASN A 49 11.17 3.78 5.93
C ASN A 49 12.53 4.00 5.24
N ALA A 50 13.32 4.99 5.69
CA ALA A 50 14.65 5.25 5.16
C ALA A 50 15.65 4.11 5.43
N LEU A 51 15.58 3.46 6.60
CA LEU A 51 16.38 2.27 6.93
C LEU A 51 16.00 1.10 6.04
N ALA A 52 14.70 0.85 5.87
CA ALA A 52 14.19 -0.17 4.97
C ALA A 52 14.72 0.07 3.55
N TYR A 53 14.67 1.31 3.05
CA TYR A 53 15.19 1.66 1.73
C TYR A 53 16.69 1.41 1.60
N GLY A 54 17.47 1.84 2.60
CA GLY A 54 18.92 1.69 2.60
C GLY A 54 19.42 0.26 2.73
N LEU A 55 18.71 -0.58 3.48
CA LEU A 55 19.05 -1.99 3.75
C LEU A 55 18.40 -2.98 2.77
N ARG A 56 17.37 -2.56 2.03
CA ARG A 56 16.66 -3.36 1.03
C ARG A 56 16.17 -4.67 1.61
N SER A 57 16.43 -5.80 0.94
CA SER A 57 16.01 -7.13 1.38
C SER A 57 16.54 -7.54 2.76
N LYS A 58 17.58 -6.87 3.28
CA LYS A 58 18.10 -7.14 4.63
C LYS A 58 17.18 -6.61 5.73
N PHE A 59 16.29 -5.67 5.43
CA PHE A 59 15.30 -5.20 6.40
C PHE A 59 14.05 -6.11 6.49
N ALA A 60 13.85 -7.01 5.53
CA ALA A 60 12.61 -7.78 5.41
C ALA A 60 12.26 -8.61 6.65
N HIS A 61 13.24 -9.07 7.43
CA HIS A 61 12.99 -9.82 8.67
C HIS A 61 12.51 -8.95 9.84
N HIS A 62 12.76 -7.64 9.78
CA HIS A 62 12.28 -6.67 10.78
C HIS A 62 10.90 -6.11 10.42
N ALA A 63 10.58 -6.03 9.13
CA ALA A 63 9.35 -5.41 8.62
C ALA A 63 8.05 -5.90 9.31
N PRO A 64 7.80 -7.21 9.52
CA PRO A 64 6.57 -7.69 10.15
C PRO A 64 6.31 -7.08 11.53
N GLN A 65 7.36 -6.82 12.30
CA GLN A 65 7.27 -6.34 13.69
C GLN A 65 6.71 -4.91 13.79
N PHE A 66 6.73 -4.15 12.69
CA PHE A 66 6.23 -2.77 12.66
C PHE A 66 4.73 -2.66 12.38
N PHE A 67 4.12 -3.64 11.70
CA PHE A 67 2.71 -3.59 11.33
C PHE A 67 1.75 -3.45 12.51
N PRO A 68 1.80 -4.28 13.57
CA PRO A 68 0.89 -4.12 14.70
C PRO A 68 1.06 -2.76 15.41
N LEU A 69 2.29 -2.21 15.41
CA LEU A 69 2.59 -0.90 16.00
C LEU A 69 2.01 0.24 15.15
N MET A 70 2.25 0.20 13.84
CA MET A 70 1.79 1.22 12.90
C MET A 70 0.27 1.21 12.74
N PHE A 71 -0.35 0.03 12.67
CA PHE A 71 -1.80 -0.10 12.63
C PHE A 71 -2.48 0.47 13.87
N GLU A 72 -1.94 0.22 15.06
CA GLU A 72 -2.44 0.84 16.29
C GLU A 72 -2.23 2.36 16.29
N ARG A 73 -1.23 2.88 15.57
CA ARG A 73 -1.00 4.32 15.44
C ARG A 73 -1.91 5.04 14.46
N PHE A 74 -2.60 4.32 13.57
CA PHE A 74 -3.65 4.90 12.72
C PHE A 74 -4.86 5.41 13.49
N LYS A 75 -4.90 5.35 14.83
CA LYS A 75 -5.85 6.16 15.61
C LYS A 75 -5.63 7.68 15.42
N GLU A 76 -4.42 8.11 15.07
CA GLU A 76 -4.16 9.53 14.80
C GLU A 76 -4.67 9.97 13.42
N LYS A 77 -5.45 11.05 13.40
CA LYS A 77 -6.07 11.58 12.16
C LYS A 77 -5.17 12.59 11.43
N LYS A 78 -4.16 13.14 12.12
CA LYS A 78 -3.31 14.20 11.56
C LYS A 78 -2.44 13.62 10.44
N ALA A 79 -2.54 14.21 9.24
CA ALA A 79 -1.71 13.89 8.08
C ALA A 79 -0.21 13.80 8.42
N LEU A 80 0.26 14.67 9.32
CA LEU A 80 1.62 14.68 9.86
C LEU A 80 2.15 13.29 10.26
N LEU A 81 1.33 12.45 10.89
CA LEU A 81 1.68 11.08 11.26
C LEU A 81 1.02 10.04 10.36
N ARG A 82 -0.24 10.27 9.95
CA ARG A 82 -0.99 9.34 9.10
C ARG A 82 -0.26 9.04 7.78
N ASP A 83 0.23 10.07 7.09
CA ASP A 83 0.81 9.89 5.76
C ASP A 83 2.15 9.13 5.84
N PRO A 84 3.08 9.46 6.76
CA PRO A 84 4.27 8.63 6.98
C PRO A 84 3.96 7.18 7.36
N LEU A 85 2.93 6.93 8.18
CA LEU A 85 2.52 5.58 8.54
C LEU A 85 2.05 4.81 7.30
N ALA A 86 1.21 5.41 6.47
CA ALA A 86 0.70 4.81 5.25
C ALA A 86 1.83 4.47 4.27
N GLU A 87 2.70 5.45 3.98
CA GLU A 87 3.86 5.28 3.11
C GLU A 87 4.80 4.18 3.63
N CYS A 88 5.07 4.15 4.93
CA CYS A 88 5.95 3.16 5.52
C CYS A 88 5.31 1.76 5.49
N CYS A 89 4.02 1.63 5.81
CA CYS A 89 3.32 0.34 5.73
C CYS A 89 3.34 -0.22 4.31
N ASP A 90 3.09 0.63 3.31
CA ASP A 90 3.10 0.22 1.91
C ASP A 90 4.49 -0.24 1.48
N TYR A 91 5.55 0.50 1.84
CA TYR A 91 6.91 0.13 1.50
C TYR A 91 7.37 -1.16 2.20
N LEU A 92 7.04 -1.32 3.49
CA LEU A 92 7.39 -2.55 4.23
C LEU A 92 6.63 -3.77 3.70
N ALA A 93 5.39 -3.59 3.22
CA ALA A 93 4.60 -4.67 2.63
C ALA A 93 5.24 -5.23 1.35
N GLU A 94 5.95 -4.40 0.56
CA GLU A 94 6.69 -4.85 -0.63
C GLU A 94 7.86 -5.79 -0.30
N MET A 95 8.35 -5.76 0.94
CA MET A 95 9.51 -6.54 1.37
C MET A 95 9.17 -7.96 1.82
N ILE A 96 7.90 -8.24 2.07
CA ILE A 96 7.44 -9.47 2.70
C ILE A 96 6.27 -10.10 1.95
N ASN A 97 5.97 -11.35 2.28
CA ASN A 97 4.69 -11.93 1.90
C ASN A 97 3.60 -11.40 2.85
N LEU A 98 2.51 -10.83 2.31
CA LEU A 98 1.38 -10.33 3.11
C LEU A 98 0.74 -11.41 3.99
N GLU A 99 0.85 -12.69 3.64
CA GLU A 99 0.40 -13.79 4.50
C GLU A 99 1.13 -13.81 5.85
N ASN A 100 2.36 -13.30 5.94
CA ASN A 100 3.13 -13.26 7.18
C ASN A 100 2.57 -12.27 8.22
N ILE A 101 1.71 -11.34 7.79
CA ILE A 101 1.09 -10.32 8.65
C ILE A 101 -0.44 -10.40 8.60
N LEU A 102 -1.00 -11.51 8.12
CA LEU A 102 -2.45 -11.66 7.95
C LEU A 102 -3.20 -11.55 9.29
N ASP A 103 -2.63 -12.10 10.35
CA ASP A 103 -3.19 -12.03 11.69
C ASP A 103 -3.15 -10.58 12.23
N ASP A 104 -2.06 -9.85 11.99
CA ASP A 104 -1.95 -8.44 12.37
C ASP A 104 -2.95 -7.54 11.62
N ILE A 105 -3.14 -7.80 10.31
CA ILE A 105 -4.13 -7.11 9.47
C ILE A 105 -5.53 -7.34 10.03
N THR A 106 -5.93 -8.60 10.20
CA THR A 106 -7.30 -8.93 10.65
C THR A 106 -7.56 -8.46 12.08
N ALA A 107 -6.55 -8.53 12.96
CA ALA A 107 -6.63 -7.96 14.30
C ALA A 107 -6.82 -6.43 14.28
N ALA A 108 -6.16 -5.72 13.36
CA ALA A 108 -6.30 -4.28 13.22
C ALA A 108 -7.66 -3.87 12.64
N MET A 109 -8.18 -4.60 11.64
CA MET A 109 -9.53 -4.39 11.11
C MET A 109 -10.60 -4.59 12.20
N GLY A 110 -10.39 -5.54 13.11
CA GLY A 110 -11.30 -5.80 14.23
C GLY A 110 -11.30 -4.74 15.34
N LYS A 111 -10.45 -3.71 15.28
CA LYS A 111 -10.38 -2.66 16.31
C LYS A 111 -11.63 -1.78 16.27
N PRO A 112 -12.12 -1.29 17.43
CA PRO A 112 -13.32 -0.47 17.49
C PRO A 112 -13.13 0.94 16.94
N ASN A 113 -11.89 1.41 16.76
CA ASN A 113 -11.61 2.78 16.33
C ASN A 113 -11.87 2.95 14.83
N PRO A 114 -12.80 3.83 14.40
CA PRO A 114 -13.12 4.04 12.98
C PRO A 114 -11.92 4.48 12.14
N ASN A 115 -11.01 5.28 12.71
CA ASN A 115 -9.82 5.73 12.00
C ASN A 115 -8.84 4.57 11.72
N ILE A 116 -8.71 3.62 12.65
CA ILE A 116 -7.91 2.42 12.40
C ILE A 116 -8.54 1.59 11.29
N LYS A 117 -9.86 1.33 11.36
CA LYS A 117 -10.58 0.55 10.33
C LYS A 117 -10.38 1.15 8.93
N GLN A 118 -10.68 2.44 8.77
CA GLN A 118 -10.56 3.09 7.45
C GLN A 118 -9.12 3.06 6.91
N GLN A 119 -8.11 3.24 7.76
CA GLN A 119 -6.71 3.28 7.32
C GLN A 119 -6.20 1.89 6.95
N VAL A 120 -6.64 0.84 7.65
CA VAL A 120 -6.31 -0.54 7.31
C VAL A 120 -7.03 -0.96 6.03
N ASP A 121 -8.30 -0.57 5.83
CA ASP A 121 -9.02 -0.80 4.57
C ASP A 121 -8.32 -0.10 3.40
N GLN A 122 -7.93 1.17 3.57
CA GLN A 122 -7.15 1.90 2.56
C GLN A 122 -5.79 1.26 2.27
N PHE A 123 -5.09 0.75 3.30
CA PHE A 123 -3.87 -0.03 3.12
C PHE A 123 -4.14 -1.28 2.27
N LEU A 124 -5.20 -2.04 2.59
CA LEU A 124 -5.59 -3.22 1.82
C LEU A 124 -5.90 -2.88 0.37
N PHE A 125 -6.63 -1.79 0.09
CA PHE A 125 -6.87 -1.33 -1.27
C PHE A 125 -5.55 -1.09 -2.03
N ARG A 126 -4.61 -0.35 -1.43
CA ARG A 126 -3.28 -0.08 -2.02
C ARG A 126 -2.45 -1.34 -2.24
N GLN A 127 -2.61 -2.36 -1.39
CA GLN A 127 -1.98 -3.66 -1.60
C GLN A 127 -2.66 -4.47 -2.72
N LEU A 128 -4.00 -4.47 -2.78
CA LEU A 128 -4.76 -5.21 -3.79
C LEU A 128 -4.48 -4.70 -5.21
N VAL A 129 -4.29 -3.39 -5.42
CA VAL A 129 -3.95 -2.80 -6.74
C VAL A 129 -2.53 -3.08 -7.22
N ARG A 130 -1.76 -3.91 -6.50
CA ARG A 130 -0.44 -4.39 -6.93
C ARG A 130 -0.46 -5.79 -7.53
N PHE A 131 -1.52 -6.56 -7.29
CA PHE A 131 -1.66 -7.92 -7.81
C PHE A 131 -2.33 -7.92 -9.17
N SER A 132 -1.92 -8.83 -10.05
CA SER A 132 -2.71 -9.19 -11.23
C SER A 132 -3.82 -10.18 -10.84
N PRO A 133 -4.91 -10.33 -11.62
CA PRO A 133 -5.90 -11.39 -11.39
C PRO A 133 -5.32 -12.81 -11.37
N ALA A 134 -4.21 -13.04 -12.09
CA ALA A 134 -3.49 -14.31 -12.11
C ALA A 134 -2.72 -14.58 -10.80
N GLU A 135 -2.25 -13.53 -10.14
CA GLU A 135 -1.44 -13.58 -8.91
C GLU A 135 -2.25 -13.23 -7.65
N GLN A 136 -3.57 -13.35 -7.72
CA GLN A 136 -4.47 -12.94 -6.64
C GLN A 136 -4.10 -13.56 -5.27
N PRO A 137 -4.08 -12.77 -4.18
CA PRO A 137 -3.77 -13.26 -2.84
C PRO A 137 -5.00 -13.92 -2.21
N LYS A 138 -5.33 -15.15 -2.63
CA LYS A 138 -6.58 -15.84 -2.27
C LYS A 138 -6.83 -15.97 -0.76
N LYS A 139 -5.79 -16.25 0.03
CA LYS A 139 -5.93 -16.38 1.49
C LYS A 139 -6.27 -15.05 2.15
N LEU A 140 -5.58 -13.98 1.74
CA LEU A 140 -5.87 -12.61 2.19
C LEU A 140 -7.32 -12.22 1.85
N ILE A 141 -7.74 -12.40 0.59
CA ILE A 141 -9.10 -12.07 0.14
C ILE A 141 -10.15 -12.80 0.99
N LYS A 142 -10.00 -14.12 1.21
CA LYS A 142 -10.92 -14.91 2.03
C LYS A 142 -11.02 -14.40 3.48
N ALA A 143 -9.92 -13.90 4.04
CA ALA A 143 -9.88 -13.39 5.40
C ALA A 143 -10.50 -11.99 5.54
N ILE A 144 -10.23 -11.08 4.58
CA ILE A 144 -10.64 -9.67 4.70
C ILE A 144 -12.06 -9.41 4.24
N VAL A 145 -12.59 -10.14 3.24
CA VAL A 145 -13.91 -9.84 2.66
C VAL A 145 -15.04 -9.89 3.71
N PRO A 146 -15.14 -10.91 4.59
CA PRO A 146 -16.18 -10.92 5.63
C PRO A 146 -16.10 -9.72 6.58
N VAL A 147 -14.91 -9.18 6.82
CA VAL A 147 -14.69 -8.01 7.68
C VAL A 147 -15.05 -6.73 6.93
N LEU A 148 -14.67 -6.61 5.66
CA LEU A 148 -15.05 -5.49 4.80
C LEU A 148 -16.58 -5.38 4.65
N LEU A 149 -17.28 -6.49 4.46
CA LEU A 149 -18.75 -6.48 4.41
C LEU A 149 -19.37 -5.90 5.70
N LYS A 150 -18.80 -6.20 6.87
CA LYS A 150 -19.21 -5.58 8.13
C LYS A 150 -18.86 -4.09 8.18
N HIS A 151 -17.68 -3.69 7.68
CA HIS A 151 -17.29 -2.28 7.59
C HIS A 151 -18.18 -1.49 6.64
N ALA A 152 -18.73 -2.10 5.59
CA ALA A 152 -19.69 -1.47 4.68
C ALA A 152 -21.04 -1.14 5.36
N GLU A 153 -21.30 -1.71 6.54
CA GLU A 153 -22.43 -1.43 7.42
C GLU A 153 -22.03 -0.60 8.67
N ASP A 154 -20.78 -0.13 8.77
CA ASP A 154 -20.32 0.59 9.96
C ASP A 154 -21.11 1.90 10.17
N SER A 155 -21.24 2.34 11.41
CA SER A 155 -21.84 3.63 11.75
C SER A 155 -21.10 4.83 11.14
N ASP A 156 -19.78 4.75 11.00
CA ASP A 156 -18.94 5.81 10.46
C ASP A 156 -18.95 5.79 8.92
N LYS A 157 -19.21 6.95 8.31
CA LYS A 157 -19.31 7.06 6.84
C LYS A 157 -18.00 6.77 6.14
N ASP A 158 -16.87 7.21 6.70
CA ASP A 158 -15.58 7.07 6.05
C ASP A 158 -15.12 5.59 6.08
N VAL A 159 -15.47 4.85 7.14
CA VAL A 159 -15.27 3.38 7.19
C VAL A 159 -16.09 2.69 6.12
N ARG A 160 -17.39 3.03 5.96
CA ARG A 160 -18.22 2.43 4.89
C ARG A 160 -17.67 2.71 3.50
N ASP A 161 -17.27 3.95 3.23
CA ASP A 161 -16.76 4.35 1.92
C ASP A 161 -15.41 3.68 1.62
N CYS A 162 -14.49 3.63 2.58
CA CYS A 162 -13.21 2.93 2.42
C CYS A 162 -13.40 1.41 2.23
N SER A 163 -14.37 0.81 2.92
CA SER A 163 -14.69 -0.60 2.72
C SER A 163 -15.23 -0.87 1.32
N CYS A 164 -16.21 -0.09 0.84
CA CYS A 164 -16.73 -0.24 -0.53
C CYS A 164 -15.64 -0.04 -1.59
N LEU A 165 -14.75 0.94 -1.41
CA LEU A 165 -13.57 1.14 -2.25
C LEU A 165 -12.68 -0.12 -2.28
N THR A 166 -12.39 -0.67 -1.10
CA THR A 166 -11.55 -1.87 -0.95
C THR A 166 -12.20 -3.13 -1.55
N LEU A 167 -13.51 -3.30 -1.36
CA LEU A 167 -14.30 -4.34 -2.03
C LEU A 167 -14.28 -4.19 -3.56
N GLY A 168 -14.22 -2.97 -4.08
CA GLY A 168 -13.98 -2.71 -5.50
C GLY A 168 -12.62 -3.23 -5.97
N GLY A 169 -11.57 -3.07 -5.16
CA GLY A 169 -10.27 -3.69 -5.39
C GLY A 169 -10.31 -5.22 -5.40
N VAL A 170 -11.12 -5.84 -4.53
CA VAL A 170 -11.39 -7.28 -4.56
C VAL A 170 -12.15 -7.68 -5.82
N LEU A 171 -13.18 -6.93 -6.21
CA LEU A 171 -13.95 -7.18 -7.44
C LEU A 171 -13.06 -7.08 -8.69
N ARG A 172 -12.06 -6.19 -8.72
CA ARG A 172 -11.09 -6.11 -9.83
C ARG A 172 -10.22 -7.38 -9.94
N LEU A 173 -9.76 -7.89 -8.80
CA LEU A 173 -8.89 -9.07 -8.75
C LEU A 173 -9.64 -10.38 -8.98
N THR A 174 -10.92 -10.38 -8.59
CA THR A 174 -11.83 -11.51 -8.76
C THR A 174 -12.65 -11.31 -10.04
N SER A 175 -13.51 -12.27 -10.37
CA SER A 175 -14.53 -12.07 -11.39
C SER A 175 -15.84 -11.62 -10.75
N ASP A 176 -16.72 -10.98 -11.52
CA ASP A 176 -18.06 -10.60 -11.04
C ASP A 176 -18.82 -11.79 -10.41
N ALA A 177 -18.69 -12.99 -11.00
CA ALA A 177 -19.29 -14.20 -10.46
C ALA A 177 -18.72 -14.62 -9.09
N ILE A 178 -17.39 -14.56 -8.93
CA ILE A 178 -16.74 -14.89 -7.64
C ILE A 178 -17.09 -13.82 -6.60
N PHE A 179 -17.06 -12.55 -6.98
CA PHE A 179 -17.42 -11.46 -6.08
C PHE A 179 -18.86 -11.57 -5.59
N GLN A 180 -19.82 -11.90 -6.47
CA GLN A 180 -21.22 -12.12 -6.08
C GLN A 180 -21.36 -13.22 -5.02
N GLN A 181 -20.60 -14.31 -5.13
CA GLN A 181 -20.60 -15.38 -4.12
C GLN A 181 -20.03 -14.90 -2.77
N LEU A 182 -19.06 -13.99 -2.80
CA LEU A 182 -18.42 -13.45 -1.61
C LEU A 182 -19.22 -12.31 -0.97
N ALA A 183 -19.93 -11.51 -1.76
CA ALA A 183 -20.56 -10.26 -1.34
C ALA A 183 -21.80 -10.44 -0.45
N GLY A 184 -22.43 -11.62 -0.45
CA GLY A 184 -23.62 -11.90 0.37
C GLY A 184 -24.72 -10.87 0.12
N ASP A 185 -25.34 -10.38 1.19
CA ASP A 185 -26.46 -9.44 1.12
C ASP A 185 -26.11 -8.09 0.49
N LEU A 186 -24.83 -7.68 0.52
CA LEU A 186 -24.38 -6.44 -0.11
C LEU A 186 -24.61 -6.45 -1.63
N ALA A 187 -24.65 -7.63 -2.25
CA ALA A 187 -24.96 -7.76 -3.69
C ALA A 187 -26.37 -7.26 -4.05
N ASN A 188 -27.29 -7.19 -3.07
CA ASN A 188 -28.67 -6.74 -3.27
C ASN A 188 -28.85 -5.24 -3.01
N ASP A 189 -27.85 -4.55 -2.44
CA ASP A 189 -27.88 -3.10 -2.23
C ASP A 189 -27.31 -2.36 -3.45
N ALA A 190 -28.19 -1.80 -4.28
CA ALA A 190 -27.81 -1.09 -5.50
C ALA A 190 -26.88 0.11 -5.24
N ASN A 191 -27.05 0.82 -4.12
CA ASN A 191 -26.25 2.00 -3.80
C ASN A 191 -24.83 1.60 -3.38
N LYS A 192 -24.69 0.53 -2.59
CA LYS A 192 -23.38 0.00 -2.20
C LYS A 192 -22.66 -0.65 -3.37
N MET A 193 -23.38 -1.41 -4.19
CA MET A 193 -22.82 -1.99 -5.40
C MET A 193 -22.36 -0.92 -6.40
N ALA A 194 -23.02 0.24 -6.48
CA ALA A 194 -22.54 1.37 -7.28
C ALA A 194 -21.18 1.88 -6.77
N LYS A 195 -21.02 2.04 -5.45
CA LYS A 195 -19.72 2.43 -4.85
C LYS A 195 -18.63 1.37 -5.03
N VAL A 196 -18.98 0.09 -4.96
CA VAL A 196 -18.04 -1.00 -5.23
C VAL A 196 -17.57 -0.97 -6.68
N LYS A 197 -18.46 -0.68 -7.63
CA LYS A 197 -18.10 -0.52 -9.05
C LYS A 197 -17.19 0.69 -9.28
N GLU A 198 -17.49 1.83 -8.66
CA GLU A 198 -16.58 2.99 -8.66
C GLU A 198 -15.20 2.63 -8.07
N GLY A 199 -15.20 1.85 -6.98
CA GLY A 199 -13.97 1.33 -6.39
C GLY A 199 -13.19 0.40 -7.32
N LYS A 200 -13.88 -0.43 -8.12
CA LYS A 200 -13.26 -1.28 -9.15
C LYS A 200 -12.60 -0.42 -10.23
N GLU A 201 -13.28 0.60 -10.74
CA GLU A 201 -12.73 1.53 -11.73
C GLU A 201 -11.50 2.27 -11.20
N ASN A 202 -11.54 2.71 -9.94
CA ASN A 202 -10.38 3.32 -9.27
C ASN A 202 -9.23 2.31 -9.14
N ALA A 203 -9.52 1.07 -8.74
CA ALA A 203 -8.53 0.02 -8.63
C ALA A 203 -7.88 -0.33 -9.99
N GLU A 204 -8.64 -0.29 -11.09
CA GLU A 204 -8.13 -0.50 -12.45
C GLU A 204 -7.16 0.59 -12.87
N LYS A 205 -7.49 1.87 -12.60
CA LYS A 205 -6.62 3.02 -12.87
C LYS A 205 -5.31 2.93 -12.07
N GLU A 206 -5.40 2.67 -10.77
CA GLU A 206 -4.24 2.54 -9.88
C GLU A 206 -3.34 1.35 -10.29
N TYR A 207 -3.93 0.19 -10.62
CA TYR A 207 -3.17 -0.95 -11.12
C TYR A 207 -2.47 -0.62 -12.44
N ALA A 208 -3.14 0.03 -13.40
CA ALA A 208 -2.51 0.43 -14.66
C ALA A 208 -1.35 1.41 -14.43
N GLY A 209 -1.50 2.39 -13.54
CA GLY A 209 -0.45 3.31 -13.13
C GLY A 209 0.77 2.60 -12.53
N ASN A 210 0.53 1.65 -11.62
CA ASN A 210 1.60 0.84 -11.01
C ASN A 210 2.37 0.01 -12.05
N GLN A 211 1.66 -0.56 -13.03
CA GLN A 211 2.29 -1.34 -14.10
C GLN A 211 3.12 -0.46 -15.04
N ALA A 212 2.65 0.74 -15.38
CA ALA A 212 3.40 1.70 -16.17
C ALA A 212 4.69 2.13 -15.46
N ALA A 213 4.60 2.51 -14.17
CA ALA A 213 5.77 2.89 -13.38
C ALA A 213 6.80 1.75 -13.27
N LYS A 214 6.35 0.50 -13.15
CA LYS A 214 7.23 -0.68 -13.14
C LYS A 214 7.94 -0.91 -14.48
N GLN A 215 7.28 -0.64 -15.60
CA GLN A 215 7.88 -0.74 -16.94
C GLN A 215 8.91 0.36 -17.20
N GLU A 216 8.62 1.59 -16.77
CA GLU A 216 9.55 2.71 -16.85
C GLU A 216 10.81 2.47 -16.00
N ALA A 217 10.64 1.99 -14.76
CA ALA A 217 11.75 1.63 -13.87
C ALA A 217 12.59 0.45 -14.39
N ALA A 218 12.00 -0.43 -15.21
CA ALA A 218 12.69 -1.54 -15.86
C ALA A 218 13.42 -1.14 -17.16
N GLY A 219 13.33 0.11 -17.60
CA GLY A 219 14.08 0.62 -18.76
C GLY A 219 13.63 0.06 -20.11
N VAL A 220 12.41 -0.48 -20.22
CA VAL A 220 11.88 -0.97 -21.51
C VAL A 220 11.35 0.22 -22.32
N SER A 221 12.25 1.01 -22.92
CA SER A 221 11.89 1.94 -23.98
C SER A 221 11.54 1.14 -25.24
N ALA A 222 10.31 1.30 -25.75
CA ALA A 222 9.91 0.73 -27.04
C ALA A 222 10.87 1.19 -28.17
N PRO A 223 11.12 0.36 -29.21
CA PRO A 223 11.99 0.76 -30.32
C PRO A 223 11.41 2.00 -31.04
N PRO A 224 12.23 2.98 -31.44
CA PRO A 224 11.75 4.08 -32.26
C PRO A 224 11.30 3.52 -33.61
N VAL A 225 10.04 3.81 -33.96
CA VAL A 225 9.48 3.56 -35.28
C VAL A 225 10.38 4.25 -36.30
N GLN A 226 11.11 3.47 -37.10
CA GLN A 226 11.87 3.98 -38.24
C GLN A 226 10.91 4.63 -39.22
N SER A 227 10.92 5.96 -39.28
CA SER A 227 10.34 6.72 -40.38
C SER A 227 11.14 6.41 -41.66
N ALA A 228 10.48 5.79 -42.63
CA ALA A 228 11.01 5.52 -43.96
C ALA A 228 11.50 6.83 -44.64
N PRO A 229 12.57 6.78 -45.46
CA PRO A 229 13.01 7.95 -46.21
C PRO A 229 12.08 8.20 -47.41
N ALA A 230 11.55 9.42 -47.47
CA ALA A 230 10.83 9.93 -48.64
C ALA A 230 11.79 10.18 -49.80
N ALA A 231 11.40 9.73 -50.98
CA ALA A 231 12.12 9.87 -52.23
C ALA A 231 12.37 11.34 -52.60
N ALA A 232 13.61 11.65 -52.99
CA ALA A 232 13.98 12.92 -53.59
C ALA A 232 13.72 12.87 -55.11
N SER A 233 12.76 13.67 -55.56
CA SER A 233 12.54 14.02 -56.96
C SER A 233 13.46 15.19 -57.34
N GLY A 234 14.07 15.10 -58.52
CA GLY A 234 15.21 15.92 -58.95
C GLY A 234 14.92 17.39 -59.29
N SER A 235 16.01 18.14 -59.51
CA SER A 235 16.38 18.75 -60.79
C SER A 235 17.20 20.06 -60.61
N THR A 236 18.43 20.04 -61.18
CA THR A 236 19.09 21.08 -62.01
C THR A 236 19.18 22.53 -61.46
N THR A 237 20.35 23.17 -61.37
CA THR A 237 21.18 23.85 -62.42
C THR A 237 22.39 24.42 -61.62
N VAL A 238 23.66 24.47 -62.04
CA VAL A 238 24.37 24.94 -63.25
C VAL A 238 25.71 24.23 -63.31
#